data_AF-A0A9P5UBK4-F1
#
_entry.id   AF-A0A9P5UBK4-F1
#
_cell.length_a   1.000
_cell.length_b   1.000
_cell.length_c   1.000
_cell.angle_alpha   90.00
_cell.angle_beta   90.00
_cell.angle_gamma   90.00
#
_symmetry.space_group_name_H-M   'P 1'
#
loop_
_entity.id
_entity.type
_entity.pdbx_description
1 polymer ?
#
loop_
_entity_poly.entity_id
_entity_poly.type
_entity_poly.pdbx_seq_one_letter_code
_entity_poly.pdbx_strand_id
1 'polypeptide(L)'
;MHSRGSVCSKSKLADTNSNVTVSQVIEQLPRTSILHLACHGHQDIASPLNSGFVLEDGLLTVRKLFETQIPHAQLAFLSACSTATGDQNLPDEPIHLGTTMLFAGFPSVIATLWPMGDSDGPDIASDVHTSLCNRSLHTWCLSGDSIAYALDEAVRNLIERDVKPSRWATYIHMGC
;
A
#
# COMPACT_ATOMS: atom_id res chain seq x y z
N MET A 1 -25.90 0.12 22.83
CA MET A 1 -24.78 -0.07 23.77
C MET A 1 -23.49 0.18 23.00
N HIS A 2 -22.78 1.24 23.37
CA HIS A 2 -21.55 1.71 22.72
C HIS A 2 -20.35 1.04 23.40
N SER A 3 -19.46 0.41 22.64
CA SER A 3 -18.10 0.09 23.09
C SER A 3 -17.11 0.57 22.04
N ARG A 4 -16.33 1.56 22.48
CA ARG A 4 -15.34 2.35 21.74
C ARG A 4 -14.21 1.45 21.23
N GLY A 5 -14.09 1.34 19.91
CA GLY A 5 -12.85 0.88 19.28
C GLY A 5 -11.82 2.02 19.34
N SER A 6 -10.69 1.76 19.97
CA SER A 6 -9.59 2.73 20.06
C SER A 6 -9.00 2.94 18.67
N VAL A 7 -9.48 3.96 17.97
CA VAL A 7 -8.88 4.45 16.73
C VAL A 7 -7.43 4.81 17.02
N CYS A 8 -6.52 4.16 16.32
CA CYS A 8 -5.09 4.45 16.24
C CYS A 8 -4.91 5.88 15.69
N SER A 9 -5.06 6.88 16.57
CA SER A 9 -5.41 8.25 16.21
C SER A 9 -4.24 9.09 15.65
N LYS A 10 -3.18 8.50 15.07
CA LYS A 10 -2.05 9.29 14.53
C LYS A 10 -1.44 8.81 13.21
N SER A 11 -1.80 7.66 12.64
CA SER A 11 -1.51 7.34 11.25
C SER A 11 -2.66 7.87 10.39
N LYS A 12 -2.51 9.09 9.85
CA LYS A 12 -3.51 9.68 8.95
C LYS A 12 -3.46 8.90 7.63
N LEU A 13 -4.30 7.87 7.54
CA LEU A 13 -4.48 7.04 6.37
C LEU A 13 -5.12 7.90 5.27
N ALA A 14 -4.42 8.10 4.15
CA ALA A 14 -5.10 8.46 2.92
C ALA A 14 -5.64 7.15 2.35
N ASP A 15 -6.89 6.83 2.68
CA ASP A 15 -7.63 5.71 2.07
C ASP A 15 -8.23 6.20 0.75
N THR A 16 -7.93 5.51 -0.34
CA THR A 16 -8.31 5.91 -1.71
C THR A 16 -9.62 5.28 -2.17
N ASN A 17 -10.53 4.93 -1.26
CA ASN A 17 -11.90 4.53 -1.60
C ASN A 17 -12.53 5.51 -2.61
N SER A 18 -12.76 5.03 -3.83
CA SER A 18 -13.45 5.52 -5.04
C SER A 18 -13.85 7.00 -5.27
N ASN A 19 -13.43 7.99 -4.49
CA ASN A 19 -13.75 9.42 -4.64
C ASN A 19 -12.60 10.31 -4.13
N VAL A 20 -11.35 9.87 -4.31
CA VAL A 20 -10.18 10.66 -3.95
C VAL A 20 -9.52 11.14 -5.23
N THR A 21 -9.29 12.45 -5.31
CA THR A 21 -8.61 13.11 -6.42
C THR A 21 -7.10 13.12 -6.22
N VAL A 22 -6.34 13.26 -7.32
CA VAL A 22 -4.89 13.45 -7.30
C VAL A 22 -4.51 14.63 -6.42
N SER A 23 -5.22 15.75 -6.54
CA SER A 23 -4.92 16.97 -5.77
C SER A 23 -5.08 16.75 -4.26
N GLN A 24 -6.12 16.02 -3.83
CA GLN A 24 -6.31 15.68 -2.42
C GLN A 24 -5.19 14.79 -1.88
N VAL A 25 -4.70 13.81 -2.66
CA VAL A 25 -3.57 12.98 -2.24
C VAL A 25 -2.32 13.83 -2.07
N ILE A 26 -1.96 14.63 -3.09
CA ILE A 26 -0.77 15.50 -3.06
C ILE A 26 -0.80 16.47 -1.87
N GLU A 27 -1.96 17.05 -1.56
CA GLU A 27 -2.10 17.98 -0.42
C GLU A 27 -1.90 17.28 0.94
N GLN A 28 -2.28 16.00 1.04
CA GLN A 28 -2.20 15.25 2.28
C GLN A 28 -0.83 14.60 2.51
N LEU A 29 -0.14 14.21 1.44
CA LEU A 29 1.15 13.51 1.45
C LEU A 29 2.19 14.08 2.43
N PRO A 30 2.39 15.41 2.55
CA PRO A 30 3.35 15.96 3.51
C PRO A 30 3.06 15.63 4.97
N ARG A 31 1.83 15.24 5.31
CA ARG A 31 1.35 14.90 6.66
C ARG A 31 1.04 13.41 6.82
N THR A 32 1.34 12.61 5.81
CA THR A 32 0.99 11.19 5.76
C THR A 32 2.19 10.34 6.15
N SER A 33 2.01 9.45 7.13
CA SER A 33 3.02 8.43 7.47
C SER A 33 2.75 7.09 6.82
N ILE A 34 1.48 6.76 6.60
CA ILE A 34 1.08 5.55 5.89
C ILE A 34 0.16 5.94 4.74
N LEU A 35 0.62 5.70 3.52
CA LEU A 35 -0.18 5.86 2.31
C LEU A 35 -0.78 4.51 1.93
N HIS A 36 -2.09 4.40 1.83
CA HIS A 36 -2.76 3.17 1.40
C HIS A 36 -3.49 3.39 0.07
N LEU A 37 -3.00 2.74 -0.98
CA LEU A 37 -3.57 2.81 -2.32
C LEU A 37 -4.30 1.52 -2.65
N ALA A 38 -5.64 1.58 -2.63
CA ALA A 38 -6.54 0.48 -2.98
C ALA A 38 -7.22 0.76 -4.33
N CYS A 39 -6.42 1.08 -5.34
CA CYS A 39 -6.88 1.50 -6.66
C CYS A 39 -6.02 0.86 -7.78
N HIS A 40 -6.42 0.99 -9.04
CA HIS A 40 -5.66 0.37 -10.14
C HIS A 40 -4.29 1.04 -10.36
N GLY A 41 -3.27 0.24 -10.63
CA GLY A 41 -2.00 0.74 -11.17
C GLY A 41 -2.09 0.95 -12.68
N HIS A 42 -1.36 1.93 -13.19
CA HIS A 42 -1.12 2.12 -14.62
C HIS A 42 0.39 2.23 -14.86
N GLN A 43 0.90 1.51 -15.84
CA GLN A 43 2.30 1.52 -16.20
C GLN A 43 2.49 1.99 -17.64
N ASP A 44 3.39 2.96 -17.80
CA ASP A 44 3.83 3.48 -19.08
C ASP A 44 5.27 3.01 -19.31
N ILE A 45 5.42 1.97 -20.13
CA ILE A 45 6.71 1.35 -20.47
C ILE A 45 7.62 2.35 -21.20
N ALA A 46 7.05 3.21 -22.04
CA ALA A 46 7.81 4.19 -22.81
C ALA A 46 8.29 5.34 -21.92
N SER A 47 7.52 5.67 -20.87
CA SER A 47 7.85 6.73 -19.93
C SER A 47 7.51 6.32 -18.50
N PRO A 48 8.43 5.64 -17.78
CA PRO A 48 8.20 5.14 -16.43
C PRO A 48 7.67 6.18 -15.43
N LEU A 49 8.08 7.44 -15.57
CA LEU A 49 7.63 8.56 -14.72
C LEU A 49 6.14 8.93 -14.91
N ASN A 50 5.52 8.51 -16.02
CA ASN A 50 4.10 8.67 -16.29
C ASN A 50 3.27 7.49 -15.77
N SER A 51 3.90 6.40 -15.34
CA SER A 51 3.23 5.35 -14.56
C SER A 51 2.66 5.93 -13.27
N GLY A 52 1.67 5.27 -12.66
CA GLY A 52 1.05 5.77 -11.44
C GLY A 52 -0.17 4.99 -11.00
N PHE A 53 -0.98 5.64 -10.18
CA PHE A 53 -2.19 5.07 -9.60
C PHE A 53 -3.43 5.80 -10.07
N VAL A 54 -4.43 5.06 -10.53
CA VAL A 54 -5.69 5.59 -11.06
C VAL A 54 -6.54 6.07 -9.88
N LEU A 55 -6.93 7.34 -9.94
CA LEU A 55 -7.78 8.03 -8.98
C LEU A 55 -9.01 8.60 -9.69
N GLU A 56 -9.90 9.27 -8.96
CA GLU A 56 -11.18 9.76 -9.49
C GLU A 56 -11.02 10.69 -10.70
N ASP A 57 -10.12 11.68 -10.60
CA ASP A 57 -9.92 12.75 -11.58
C ASP A 57 -8.74 12.50 -12.52
N GLY A 58 -8.09 11.33 -12.43
CA GLY A 58 -7.00 10.94 -13.33
C GLY A 58 -5.90 10.15 -12.63
N LEU A 59 -4.66 10.34 -13.11
CA LEU A 59 -3.52 9.53 -12.69
C LEU A 59 -2.62 10.28 -11.70
N LEU A 60 -2.40 9.65 -10.54
CA LEU A 60 -1.33 10.00 -9.61
C LEU A 60 -0.02 9.40 -10.14
N THR A 61 0.63 10.15 -11.02
CA THR A 61 1.89 9.71 -11.64
C THR A 61 3.04 9.68 -10.65
N VAL A 62 4.02 8.82 -10.91
CA VAL A 62 5.32 8.78 -10.26
C VAL A 62 5.99 10.16 -10.26
N ARG A 63 5.93 10.90 -11.37
CA ARG A 63 6.48 12.26 -11.46
C ARG A 63 5.92 13.18 -10.36
N LYS A 64 4.59 13.24 -10.24
CA LYS A 64 3.90 14.03 -9.20
C LYS A 64 4.29 13.59 -7.79
N LEU A 65 4.49 12.28 -7.56
CA LEU A 65 4.97 11.76 -6.28
C LEU A 65 6.38 12.27 -5.97
N PHE A 66 7.31 12.23 -6.92
CA PHE A 66 8.69 12.71 -6.74
C PHE A 66 8.79 14.23 -6.56
N GLU A 67 7.87 14.99 -7.16
CA GLU A 67 7.77 16.43 -6.98
C GLU A 67 7.17 16.84 -5.62
N THR A 68 6.63 15.88 -4.86
CA THR A 68 5.96 16.12 -3.58
C THR A 68 6.85 15.74 -2.40
N GLN A 69 6.97 16.65 -1.42
CA GLN A 69 7.72 16.35 -0.20
C GLN A 69 6.90 15.46 0.75
N ILE A 70 7.49 14.34 1.19
CA ILE A 70 6.87 13.38 2.10
C ILE A 70 7.71 13.16 3.38
N PRO A 71 7.93 14.20 4.21
CA PRO A 71 8.89 14.17 5.32
C PRO A 71 8.52 13.20 6.46
N HIS A 72 7.31 12.65 6.44
CA HIS A 72 6.79 11.75 7.47
C HIS A 72 6.51 10.34 6.98
N ALA A 73 6.86 10.03 5.73
CA ALA A 73 6.63 8.73 5.11
C ALA A 73 7.28 7.60 5.89
N GLN A 74 6.51 6.56 6.17
CA GLN A 74 6.97 5.33 6.83
C GLN A 74 6.57 4.08 6.02
N LEU A 75 5.34 4.05 5.50
CA LEU A 75 4.84 2.89 4.74
C LEU A 75 3.98 3.32 3.55
N ALA A 76 4.23 2.72 2.39
CA ALA A 76 3.24 2.66 1.31
C ALA A 76 2.62 1.26 1.25
N PHE A 77 1.31 1.17 1.45
CA PHE A 77 0.53 -0.06 1.31
C PHE A 77 -0.19 -0.04 -0.03
N LEU A 78 0.16 -0.95 -0.94
CA LEU A 78 -0.40 -1.04 -2.27
C LEU A 78 -1.38 -2.23 -2.37
N SER A 79 -2.65 -1.97 -2.09
CA SER A 79 -3.81 -2.88 -2.23
C SER A 79 -4.44 -2.81 -3.62
N ALA A 80 -3.63 -2.59 -4.64
CA ALA A 80 -4.11 -2.37 -5.98
C ALA A 80 -4.39 -3.71 -6.68
N CYS A 81 -5.65 -3.94 -7.06
CA CYS A 81 -5.98 -4.99 -8.03
C CYS A 81 -5.33 -4.58 -9.36
N SER A 82 -4.25 -5.25 -9.75
CA SER A 82 -3.37 -4.86 -10.89
C SER A 82 -2.30 -3.82 -10.59
N THR A 83 -1.66 -3.82 -9.42
CA THR A 83 -0.28 -3.30 -9.36
C THR A 83 0.73 -4.21 -10.08
N ALA A 84 0.32 -5.43 -10.45
CA ALA A 84 1.18 -6.50 -10.96
C ALA A 84 0.83 -7.04 -12.36
N THR A 85 -0.33 -6.70 -12.90
CA THR A 85 -0.75 -7.23 -14.20
C THR A 85 -0.34 -6.27 -15.29
N GLY A 86 0.81 -6.59 -15.89
CA GLY A 86 1.04 -6.24 -17.27
C GLY A 86 -0.08 -6.79 -18.16
N ASP A 87 -0.14 -6.27 -19.37
CA ASP A 87 -0.79 -6.92 -20.50
C ASP A 87 -0.46 -8.43 -20.50
N GLN A 88 -1.33 -9.26 -21.09
CA GLN A 88 -1.13 -10.73 -21.19
C GLN A 88 0.19 -11.14 -21.88
N ASN A 89 0.98 -10.17 -22.34
CA ASN A 89 2.29 -10.31 -22.96
C ASN A 89 3.49 -9.98 -22.04
N LEU A 90 3.32 -9.49 -20.81
CA LEU A 90 4.42 -9.02 -19.96
C LEU A 90 4.24 -9.40 -18.48
N PRO A 91 4.80 -10.54 -18.03
CA PRO A 91 4.55 -11.11 -16.70
C PRO A 91 5.37 -10.53 -15.53
N ASP A 92 6.13 -9.44 -15.71
CA ASP A 92 7.13 -8.99 -14.73
C ASP A 92 6.95 -7.53 -14.28
N GLU A 93 5.91 -7.09 -13.54
CA GLU A 93 5.92 -5.65 -13.18
C GLU A 93 5.24 -5.02 -11.94
N PRO A 94 4.85 -5.75 -10.88
CA PRO A 94 4.57 -5.10 -9.59
C PRO A 94 5.77 -4.51 -8.89
N ILE A 95 6.95 -5.05 -9.22
CA ILE A 95 8.22 -4.62 -8.68
C ILE A 95 8.47 -3.16 -9.07
N HIS A 96 8.01 -2.69 -10.24
CA HIS A 96 8.31 -1.32 -10.69
C HIS A 96 7.55 -0.24 -9.91
N LEU A 97 6.23 -0.35 -9.71
CA LEU A 97 5.47 0.63 -8.91
C LEU A 97 5.82 0.54 -7.42
N GLY A 98 5.98 -0.67 -6.87
CA GLY A 98 6.40 -0.86 -5.49
C GLY A 98 7.79 -0.26 -5.21
N THR A 99 8.77 -0.52 -6.07
CA THR A 99 10.11 0.08 -5.96
C THR A 99 10.07 1.58 -6.17
N THR A 100 9.17 2.08 -7.02
CA THR A 100 9.00 3.52 -7.21
C THR A 100 8.56 4.24 -5.93
N MET A 101 7.75 3.60 -5.09
CA MET A 101 7.39 4.18 -3.78
C MET A 101 8.62 4.30 -2.86
N LEU A 102 9.56 3.36 -2.93
CA LEU A 102 10.84 3.48 -2.22
C LEU A 102 11.61 4.71 -2.69
N PHE A 103 11.73 4.91 -4.02
CA PHE A 103 12.37 6.09 -4.59
C PHE A 103 11.63 7.40 -4.30
N ALA A 104 10.31 7.35 -4.14
CA ALA A 104 9.50 8.51 -3.77
C ALA A 104 9.76 8.97 -2.33
N GLY A 105 10.38 8.12 -1.49
CA GLY A 105 10.77 8.42 -0.13
C GLY A 105 10.05 7.61 0.95
N PHE A 106 9.27 6.59 0.58
CA PHE A 106 8.72 5.64 1.56
C PHE A 106 9.81 4.62 1.94
N PRO A 107 10.20 4.50 3.21
CA PRO A 107 11.25 3.56 3.60
C PRO A 107 10.80 2.09 3.58
N SER A 108 9.49 1.84 3.60
CA SER A 108 8.90 0.50 3.54
C SER A 108 7.66 0.48 2.63
N VAL A 109 7.46 -0.64 1.94
CA VAL A 109 6.38 -0.84 0.98
C VAL A 109 5.80 -2.25 1.13
N ILE A 110 4.48 -2.37 1.21
CA ILE A 110 3.76 -3.63 1.03
C ILE A 110 3.08 -3.60 -0.35
N ALA A 111 3.26 -4.65 -1.13
CA ALA A 111 2.71 -4.78 -2.49
C ALA A 111 2.33 -6.22 -2.81
N THR A 112 1.76 -6.45 -4.00
CA THR A 112 1.35 -7.76 -4.51
C THR A 112 2.16 -8.14 -5.76
N LEU A 113 2.62 -9.38 -5.88
CA LEU A 113 3.37 -9.93 -7.02
C LEU A 113 2.48 -10.30 -8.22
N TRP A 114 1.19 -10.50 -8.00
CA TRP A 114 0.16 -10.73 -9.01
C TRP A 114 -1.19 -10.26 -8.46
N PRO A 115 -2.25 -10.13 -9.28
CA PRO A 115 -3.56 -9.69 -8.80
C PRO A 115 -4.04 -10.52 -7.61
N MET A 116 -4.33 -9.84 -6.51
CA MET A 116 -4.96 -10.46 -5.35
C MET A 116 -6.45 -10.69 -5.61
N GLY A 117 -7.07 -11.58 -4.85
CA GLY A 117 -8.52 -11.72 -4.88
C GLY A 117 -9.19 -10.53 -4.19
N ASP A 118 -10.29 -10.01 -4.76
CA ASP A 118 -11.01 -8.85 -4.22
C ASP A 118 -11.43 -9.05 -2.74
N SER A 119 -11.72 -10.28 -2.33
CA SER A 119 -12.09 -10.59 -0.95
C SER A 119 -10.90 -10.64 0.03
N ASP A 120 -9.65 -10.73 -0.44
CA ASP A 120 -8.47 -10.78 0.44
C ASP A 120 -7.92 -9.39 0.80
N GLY A 121 -8.07 -8.42 -0.11
CA GLY A 121 -7.54 -7.07 0.06
C GLY A 121 -7.97 -6.41 1.38
N PRO A 122 -9.29 -6.33 1.66
CA PRO A 122 -9.77 -5.75 2.91
C PRO A 122 -9.28 -6.50 4.16
N ASP A 123 -9.23 -7.84 4.11
CA ASP A 123 -8.80 -8.68 5.23
C ASP A 123 -7.32 -8.43 5.56
N ILE A 124 -6.45 -8.51 4.56
CA ILE A 124 -5.00 -8.27 4.73
C ILE A 124 -4.71 -6.84 5.17
N ALA A 125 -5.35 -5.85 4.56
CA ALA A 125 -5.16 -4.46 4.97
C ALA A 125 -5.60 -4.23 6.42
N SER A 126 -6.75 -4.77 6.81
CA SER A 126 -7.27 -4.68 8.18
C SER A 126 -6.30 -5.31 9.19
N ASP A 127 -5.80 -6.50 8.90
CA ASP A 127 -4.91 -7.24 9.79
C ASP A 127 -3.56 -6.53 9.94
N VAL A 128 -2.96 -6.06 8.84
CA VAL A 128 -1.71 -5.30 8.87
C VAL A 128 -1.89 -4.00 9.66
N HIS A 129 -2.93 -3.22 9.37
CA HIS A 129 -3.18 -1.97 10.10
C HIS A 129 -3.42 -2.21 11.59
N THR A 130 -4.14 -3.27 11.94
CA THR A 130 -4.40 -3.64 13.33
C THR A 130 -3.11 -4.05 14.05
N SER A 131 -2.29 -4.91 13.45
CA SER A 131 -1.00 -5.32 14.02
C SER A 131 -0.06 -4.13 14.19
N LEU A 132 0.06 -3.27 13.17
CA LEU A 132 0.86 -2.04 13.25
C LEU A 132 0.37 -1.11 14.35
N CYS A 133 -0.94 -0.93 14.47
CA CYS A 133 -1.51 -0.05 15.49
C CYS A 133 -1.27 -0.57 16.91
N ASN A 134 -1.38 -1.88 17.12
CA ASN A 134 -1.07 -2.50 18.40
C ASN A 134 0.43 -2.37 18.76
N ARG A 135 1.32 -2.40 17.77
CA ARG A 135 2.78 -2.24 17.94
C ARG A 135 3.21 -0.78 18.13
N SER A 136 2.52 0.15 17.47
CA SER A 136 2.78 1.59 17.52
C SER A 136 2.47 2.24 18.87
N LEU A 137 1.88 1.50 19.82
CA LEU A 137 1.70 1.96 21.20
C LEU A 137 3.02 2.26 21.93
N HIS A 138 4.16 1.80 21.39
CA HIS A 138 5.48 1.91 22.04
C HIS A 138 6.49 2.82 21.33
N THR A 139 6.29 3.18 20.05
CA THR A 139 7.28 3.98 19.26
C THR A 139 6.59 4.92 18.26
N TRP A 140 7.22 6.07 17.97
CA TRP A 140 6.72 7.05 16.99
C TRP A 140 7.07 6.68 15.53
N CYS A 141 7.91 5.66 15.33
CA CYS A 141 8.43 5.23 14.04
C CYS A 141 8.17 3.73 13.86
N LEU A 142 7.48 3.37 12.78
CA LEU A 142 7.37 1.99 12.34
C LEU A 142 8.73 1.54 11.81
N SER A 143 9.33 0.55 12.45
CA SER A 143 10.50 -0.13 11.88
C SER A 143 10.05 -1.04 10.73
N GLY A 144 10.89 -1.24 9.71
CA GLY A 144 10.63 -2.21 8.64
C GLY A 144 10.36 -3.62 9.19
N ASP A 145 11.03 -4.01 10.28
CA ASP A 145 10.73 -5.27 10.99
C ASP A 145 9.28 -5.34 11.46
N SER A 146 8.76 -4.26 12.05
CA SER A 146 7.37 -4.22 12.53
C SER A 146 6.38 -4.38 11.39
N ILE A 147 6.69 -3.81 10.23
CA ILE A 147 5.89 -3.91 9.00
C ILE A 147 5.95 -5.32 8.42
N ALA A 148 7.15 -5.90 8.34
CA ALA A 148 7.35 -7.28 7.88
C ALA A 148 6.59 -8.28 8.77
N TYR A 149 6.69 -8.14 10.09
CA TYR A 149 5.95 -8.99 11.03
C TYR A 149 4.43 -8.77 10.97
N ALA A 150 3.97 -7.54 10.76
CA ALA A 150 2.54 -7.29 10.58
C ALA A 150 2.00 -7.96 9.31
N LEU A 151 2.78 -7.97 8.22
CA LEU A 151 2.42 -8.68 7.00
C LEU A 151 2.46 -10.20 7.19
N ASP A 152 3.48 -10.75 7.85
CA ASP A 152 3.58 -12.19 8.15
C ASP A 152 2.37 -12.67 8.98
N GLU A 153 1.98 -11.90 9.99
CA GLU A 153 0.79 -12.17 10.81
C GLU A 153 -0.49 -12.20 9.96
N ALA A 154 -0.69 -11.18 9.11
CA ALA A 154 -1.85 -11.12 8.22
C ALA A 154 -1.89 -12.29 7.22
N VAL A 155 -0.74 -12.67 6.66
CA VAL A 155 -0.62 -13.82 5.75
C VAL A 155 -0.93 -15.14 6.47
N ARG A 156 -0.46 -15.32 7.72
CA ARG A 156 -0.79 -16.49 8.54
C ARG A 156 -2.29 -16.62 8.79
N ASN A 157 -3.00 -15.52 9.02
CA ASN A 157 -4.45 -15.53 9.18
C ASN A 157 -5.17 -16.06 7.92
N LEU A 158 -4.69 -15.73 6.72
CA LEU A 158 -5.20 -16.32 5.49
C LEU A 158 -4.90 -17.82 5.40
N ILE A 159 -3.69 -18.25 5.78
CA ILE A 159 -3.29 -19.66 5.80
C ILE A 159 -4.19 -20.47 6.76
N GLU A 160 -4.44 -19.96 7.96
CA GLU A 160 -5.31 -20.61 8.95
C GLU A 160 -6.76 -20.75 8.48
N ARG A 161 -7.21 -19.88 7.57
CA ARG A 161 -8.52 -19.94 6.91
C ARG A 161 -8.56 -20.87 5.69
N ASP A 162 -7.52 -21.67 5.46
CA ASP A 162 -7.36 -22.59 4.32
C ASP A 162 -7.43 -21.87 2.95
N VAL A 163 -6.95 -20.62 2.91
CA VAL A 163 -6.85 -19.87 1.66
C VAL A 163 -5.69 -20.43 0.83
N LYS A 164 -5.95 -20.64 -0.47
CA LYS A 164 -4.96 -21.22 -1.40
C LYS A 164 -3.68 -20.38 -1.49
N PRO A 165 -2.50 -20.99 -1.66
CA PRO A 165 -1.23 -20.28 -1.85
C PRO A 165 -1.23 -19.19 -2.91
N SER A 166 -1.95 -19.40 -4.02
CA SER A 166 -2.08 -18.42 -5.08
C SER A 166 -2.74 -17.09 -4.64
N ARG A 167 -3.38 -17.05 -3.47
CA ARG A 167 -4.04 -15.84 -2.94
C ARG A 167 -3.23 -15.13 -1.86
N TRP A 168 -2.47 -15.85 -1.04
CA TRP A 168 -1.66 -15.23 0.03
C TRP A 168 -0.17 -15.08 -0.31
N ALA A 169 0.39 -15.88 -1.22
CA ALA A 169 1.82 -15.80 -1.56
C ALA A 169 2.18 -14.58 -2.43
N THR A 170 1.17 -13.80 -2.87
CA THR A 170 1.37 -12.59 -3.66
C THR A 170 1.94 -11.45 -2.83
N TYR A 171 1.63 -11.40 -1.53
CA TYR A 171 1.97 -10.25 -0.70
C TYR A 171 3.46 -10.24 -0.34
N ILE A 172 4.10 -9.11 -0.59
CA ILE A 172 5.52 -8.90 -0.31
C ILE A 172 5.75 -7.60 0.46
N HIS A 173 6.81 -7.59 1.25
CA HIS A 173 7.34 -6.40 1.90
C HIS A 173 8.71 -6.05 1.30
N MET A 174 8.94 -4.76 1.04
CA MET A 174 10.20 -4.21 0.55
C MET A 174 10.62 -3.01 1.40
N GLY A 175 11.88 -2.94 1.83
CA GLY A 175 12.40 -1.83 2.63
C GLY A 175 12.94 -2.24 4.00
N CYS A 176 13.32 -1.25 4.81
CA CYS A 176 14.00 -1.41 6.11
C CYS A 176 13.50 -0.41 7.16
#